data_AF-A0AAE6ZK20-F1
#
_entry.id   AF-A0AAE6ZK20-F1
#
_cell.length_a   1.000
_cell.length_b   1.000
_cell.length_c   1.000
_cell.angle_alpha   90.00
_cell.angle_beta   90.00
_cell.angle_gamma   90.00
#
_symmetry.space_group_name_H-M   'P 1'
#
loop_
_entity.id
_entity.type
_entity.pdbx_description
1 polymer ?
#
loop_
_entity_poly.entity_id
_entity_poly.type
_entity_poly.pdbx_seq_one_letter_code
_entity_poly.pdbx_strand_id
1 'polypeptide(L)'
;MEVAVYKACAKKRKGGILHFDIIVPAETAFPAVLAYGSAFLRVRLPESMPVSSRDCRFCYTTETVPRWASQIAEQGYYIHESQGCH
;
A
#
# COMPACT_ATOMS: atom_id res chain seq x y z
N MET A 1 17.81 -3.61 3.42
CA MET A 1 17.37 -2.83 2.24
C MET A 1 16.58 -1.62 2.72
N GLU A 2 16.66 -0.51 2.01
CA GLU A 2 15.80 0.65 2.25
C GLU A 2 14.44 0.43 1.59
N VAL A 3 13.37 0.89 2.24
CA VAL A 3 12.01 0.81 1.73
C VAL A 3 11.35 2.18 1.74
N ALA A 4 10.48 2.43 0.76
CA ALA A 4 9.60 3.59 0.72
C ALA A 4 8.21 3.22 1.24
N VAL A 5 7.64 4.08 2.08
CA VAL A 5 6.30 3.93 2.65
C VAL A 5 5.36 4.91 1.97
N TYR A 6 4.28 4.39 1.39
CA TYR A 6 3.20 5.18 0.78
C TYR A 6 1.91 4.97 1.54
N LYS A 7 1.27 6.05 1.99
CA LYS A 7 -0.08 5.99 2.55
C LYS A 7 -1.10 6.02 1.44
N ALA A 8 -1.97 5.02 1.43
CA ALA A 8 -3.07 4.95 0.50
C ALA A 8 -4.42 4.81 1.22
N CYS A 9 -5.49 5.23 0.56
CA CYS A 9 -6.84 5.04 1.06
C CYS A 9 -7.83 4.65 -0.04
N ALA A 10 -8.90 3.97 0.34
CA ALA A 10 -9.96 3.58 -0.57
C ALA A 10 -11.33 3.68 0.09
N LYS A 11 -12.32 4.23 -0.63
CA LYS A 11 -13.70 4.28 -0.16
C LYS A 11 -14.36 2.92 -0.29
N LYS A 12 -14.99 2.45 0.79
CA LYS A 12 -15.82 1.25 0.78
C LYS A 12 -17.22 1.61 0.29
N ARG A 13 -17.85 0.71 -0.48
CA ARG A 13 -19.22 0.90 -0.99
C ARG A 13 -20.25 1.12 0.12
N LYS A 14 -20.12 0.39 1.24
CA LYS A 14 -21.02 0.47 2.41
C LYS A 14 -20.72 1.67 3.34
N GLY A 15 -19.93 2.64 2.89
CA GLY A 15 -19.42 3.73 3.72
C GLY A 15 -18.13 3.36 4.44
N GLY A 16 -17.38 4.38 4.85
CA GLY A 16 -16.07 4.25 5.47
C GLY A 16 -14.90 4.24 4.50
N ILE A 17 -13.72 4.50 5.05
CA ILE A 17 -12.45 4.55 4.31
C ILE A 17 -11.53 3.45 4.84
N LEU A 18 -10.97 2.65 3.94
CA LEU A 18 -9.87 1.76 4.26
C LEU A 18 -8.57 2.55 4.10
N HIS A 19 -7.77 2.64 5.17
CA HIS A 19 -6.42 3.16 5.11
C HIS A 19 -5.43 2.01 5.13
N PHE A 20 -4.38 2.12 4.33
CA PHE A 20 -3.33 1.12 4.28
C PHE A 20 -2.03 1.75 3.79
N ASP A 21 -0.93 1.17 4.23
CA ASP A 21 0.40 1.56 3.80
C ASP A 21 0.91 0.56 2.78
N ILE A 22 1.49 1.05 1.69
CA ILE A 22 2.17 0.28 0.66
C ILE A 22 3.67 0.47 0.88
N ILE A 23 4.35 -0.61 1.23
CA ILE A 23 5.77 -0.63 1.59
C ILE A 23 6.51 -1.41 0.52
N VAL A 24 7.46 -0.74 -0.15
CA VAL A 24 8.16 -1.24 -1.35
C VAL A 24 9.65 -0.92 -1.26
N PRO A 25 10.54 -1.60 -2.02
CA PRO A 25 11.91 -1.13 -2.19
C PRO A 25 11.95 0.36 -2.58
N ALA A 26 12.89 1.14 -2.03
CA ALA A 26 12.91 2.60 -2.19
C ALA A 26 13.00 3.06 -3.65
N GLU A 27 13.62 2.25 -4.51
CA GLU A 27 13.77 2.44 -5.95
C GLU A 27 12.52 2.10 -6.77
N THR A 28 11.44 1.64 -6.15
CA THR A 28 10.22 1.23 -6.85
C THR A 28 9.52 2.43 -7.48
N ALA A 29 9.30 2.35 -8.80
CA ALA A 29 8.62 3.41 -9.53
C ALA A 29 7.16 3.58 -9.05
N PHE A 30 6.71 4.84 -8.90
CA PHE A 30 5.37 5.15 -8.40
C PHE A 30 4.20 4.45 -9.15
N PRO A 31 4.24 4.26 -10.50
CA PRO A 31 3.21 3.48 -11.17
C PRO A 31 3.09 2.02 -10.68
N ALA A 32 4.20 1.39 -10.31
CA ALA A 32 4.19 0.04 -9.73
C ALA A 32 3.56 0.04 -8.33
N VAL A 33 3.83 1.08 -7.52
CA VAL A 33 3.17 1.27 -6.21
C VAL A 33 1.65 1.33 -6.36
N LEU A 34 1.14 2.11 -7.31
CA LEU A 34 -0.30 2.18 -7.61
C LEU A 34 -0.86 0.82 -8.06
N ALA A 35 -0.10 0.07 -8.86
CA ALA A 35 -0.50 -1.26 -9.32
C ALA A 35 -0.60 -2.26 -8.15
N TYR A 36 0.37 -2.25 -7.22
CA TYR A 36 0.34 -3.10 -6.03
C TYR A 36 -0.84 -2.78 -5.12
N GLY A 37 -1.07 -1.50 -4.83
CA GLY A 37 -2.24 -1.07 -4.06
C GLY A 37 -3.56 -1.47 -4.73
N SER A 38 -3.65 -1.35 -6.05
CA SER A 38 -4.83 -1.75 -6.82
C SER A 38 -5.07 -3.26 -6.85
N ALA A 39 -4.01 -4.06 -6.93
CA ALA A 39 -4.09 -5.52 -6.85
C ALA A 39 -4.61 -5.97 -5.48
N PHE A 40 -4.13 -5.34 -4.41
CA PHE A 40 -4.61 -5.57 -3.06
C PHE A 40 -6.08 -5.18 -2.87
N LEU A 41 -6.49 -4.01 -3.36
CA LEU A 41 -7.89 -3.60 -3.32
C LEU A 41 -8.81 -4.56 -4.07
N ARG A 42 -8.37 -5.13 -5.20
CA ARG A 42 -9.17 -6.12 -5.94
C ARG A 42 -9.53 -7.35 -5.12
N VAL A 43 -8.65 -7.77 -4.21
CA VAL A 43 -8.86 -8.92 -3.34
C VAL A 43 -9.65 -8.52 -2.08
N ARG A 44 -9.31 -7.38 -1.47
CA ARG A 44 -9.88 -6.95 -0.18
C ARG A 44 -11.21 -6.20 -0.31
N LEU A 45 -11.35 -5.42 -1.37
CA LEU A 45 -12.52 -4.60 -1.70
C LEU A 45 -12.79 -4.67 -3.21
N PRO A 46 -13.32 -5.81 -3.73
CA PRO A 46 -13.48 -6.02 -5.17
C PRO A 46 -14.32 -4.96 -5.90
N GLU A 47 -15.21 -4.30 -5.16
CA GLU A 47 -16.08 -3.24 -5.67
C GLU A 47 -15.45 -1.83 -5.60
N SER A 48 -14.26 -1.70 -5.01
CA SER A 48 -13.57 -0.41 -4.90
C SER A 48 -12.88 -0.02 -6.19
N MET A 49 -12.74 1.29 -6.42
CA MET A 49 -11.93 1.79 -7.51
C MET A 49 -10.45 1.45 -7.27
N PRO A 50 -9.66 1.23 -8.34
CA PRO A 50 -8.22 1.07 -8.23
C PRO A 50 -7.57 2.30 -7.56
N VAL A 51 -6.42 2.09 -6.95
CA VAL A 51 -5.65 3.16 -6.31
C VAL A 51 -5.19 4.14 -7.38
N SER A 52 -5.54 5.41 -7.19
CA SER A 52 -5.08 6.50 -8.05
C SER A 52 -3.98 7.32 -7.37
N SER A 53 -3.30 8.17 -8.13
CA SER A 53 -2.32 9.12 -7.58
C SER A 53 -2.91 10.12 -6.60
N ARG A 54 -4.24 10.32 -6.60
CA ARG A 54 -4.93 11.19 -5.62
C ARG A 54 -5.09 10.51 -4.26
N ASP A 55 -5.17 9.19 -4.27
CA ASP A 55 -5.48 8.36 -3.11
C ASP A 55 -4.24 7.67 -2.53
N CYS A 56 -3.05 7.95 -3.06
CA CYS A 56 -1.76 7.37 -2.67
C CYS A 56 -0.69 8.45 -2.57
N ARG A 57 -0.03 8.55 -1.42
CA ARG A 57 0.96 9.59 -1.11
C ARG A 57 2.20 9.00 -0.50
N PHE A 58 3.37 9.38 -1.03
CA PHE A 58 4.65 9.08 -0.41
C PHE A 58 4.76 9.72 0.98
N CYS A 59 5.27 9.00 1.96
CA CYS A 59 5.52 9.50 3.31
C CYS A 59 7.00 9.67 3.60
N TYR A 60 7.76 8.58 3.66
CA TYR A 60 9.18 8.59 4.00
C TYR A 60 9.83 7.28 3.53
N THR A 61 11.17 7.27 3.50
CA THR A 61 11.95 6.03 3.42
C THR A 61 12.48 5.63 4.80
N THR A 62 12.69 4.34 4.99
CA THR A 62 13.25 3.80 6.23
C THR A 62 13.96 2.48 5.97
N GLU A 63 14.77 2.02 6.93
CA GLU A 63 15.31 0.66 6.89
C GLU A 63 14.20 -0.36 7.06
N THR A 64 14.23 -1.42 6.24
CA THR A 64 13.25 -2.50 6.36
C THR A 64 13.37 -3.23 7.69
N VAL A 65 12.23 -3.69 8.22
CA VAL A 65 12.20 -4.64 9.35
C VAL A 65 12.08 -6.07 8.85
N PRO A 66 12.53 -7.10 9.61
CA PRO A 66 12.55 -8.49 9.13
C PRO A 66 11.22 -8.99 8.56
N ARG A 67 10.10 -8.62 9.20
CA ARG A 67 8.75 -8.98 8.75
C ARG A 67 8.42 -8.45 7.35
N TRP A 68 8.81 -7.22 7.05
CA TRP A 68 8.57 -6.63 5.73
C TRP A 68 9.52 -7.22 4.70
N ALA A 69 10.80 -7.39 5.06
CA ALA A 69 11.83 -7.92 4.18
C ALA A 69 11.45 -9.29 3.58
N SER A 70 10.97 -10.22 4.39
CA SER A 70 10.55 -11.55 3.90
C SER A 70 9.40 -11.46 2.89
N GLN A 71 8.38 -10.65 3.17
CA GLN A 71 7.23 -10.49 2.28
C GLN A 71 7.59 -9.73 1.00
N ILE A 72 8.40 -8.68 1.11
CA ILE A 72 8.89 -7.92 -0.05
C ILE A 72 9.76 -8.80 -0.94
N ALA A 73 10.58 -9.69 -0.38
CA ALA A 73 11.39 -10.62 -1.15
C ALA A 73 10.54 -11.64 -1.94
N GLU A 74 9.38 -12.04 -1.43
CA GLU A 74 8.50 -13.02 -2.07
C GLU A 74 7.62 -12.41 -3.19
N GLN A 75 7.05 -11.22 -2.97
CA GLN A 75 6.05 -10.64 -3.89
C GLN A 75 6.36 -9.22 -4.39
N GLY A 76 7.47 -8.61 -3.95
CA GLY A 76 7.93 -7.28 -4.34
C GLY A 76 7.40 -6.13 -3.47
N TYR A 77 6.45 -6.39 -2.57
CA TYR A 77 5.86 -5.36 -1.71
C TYR A 77 5.28 -5.96 -0.42
N TYR A 78 4.97 -5.11 0.55
CA TYR A 78 4.20 -5.45 1.75
C TYR A 78 3.10 -4.40 1.96
N ILE A 79 1.89 -4.85 2.31
CA ILE A 79 0.79 -3.94 2.65
C ILE A 79 0.45 -4.08 4.12
N HIS A 80 0.42 -2.93 4.79
CA HIS A 80 -0.03 -2.83 6.16
C HIS A 80 -1.39 -2.14 6.21
N GLU A 81 -2.45 -2.91 6.44
CA GLU A 81 -3.77 -2.34 6.69
C GLU A 81 -3.78 -1.64 8.05
N SER A 82 -4.12 -0.35 8.06
CA SER A 82 -4.41 0.39 9.28
C SER A 82 -5.93 0.46 9.43
N GLN A 83 -6.48 -0.31 10.36
CA GLN A 83 -7.86 -0.07 10.78
C GLN A 83 -7.90 1.30 11.45
N GLY A 84 -8.79 2.17 10.95
CA GLY A 84 -8.76 3.61 11.17
C GLY A 84 -8.45 4.03 12.60
N CYS A 85 -7.66 5.11 12.76
CA CYS A 85 -7.61 5.83 14.02
C CYS A 85 -9.04 6.24 14.39
N HIS A 86 -9.56 5.62 15.44
CA HIS A 86 -10.71 6.13 16.17
C HIS A 86 -10.33 7.42 16.90
#